data_AF-A0AAU9XF54-F1
#
_entry.id   AF-A0AAU9XF54-F1
#
_cell.length_a   1.000
_cell.length_b   1.000
_cell.length_c   1.000
_cell.angle_alpha   90.00
_cell.angle_beta   90.00
_cell.angle_gamma   90.00
#
_symmetry.space_group_name_H-M   'P 1'
#
loop_
_entity.id
_entity.type
_entity.pdbx_description
1 polymer ?
#
loop_
_entity_poly.entity_id
_entity_poly.type
_entity_poly.pdbx_seq_one_letter_code
_entity_poly.pdbx_strand_id
1 'polypeptide(L)'
;MLEKKTESYEDILVSIKKKIPNEIKRNLARQNGNKEWHFDSLRMAILNEIYILEAGKNSCSDYVVTDSSLDNTHRCIFHGCKDIITEKDMFLDAYKYREVDDGIFYEVGGKLILEDDSIDDNLIGGNKSAEEPEDSGTEEKQTQKVVNLVASNKLEEDETLKVPPKKGDVEKAIQTYVKKLVTKIEETRPDYVPTFKANVSKAVQRILKIGNWKFYRGEDDGYECEGMLAFLGFREDGETPYMLFFKNGLYKEEAVRF
;
A
#
# COMPACT_ATOMS: atom_id res chain seq x y z
N MET A 1 -4.42 -45.22 34.12
CA MET A 1 -4.77 -43.87 33.62
C MET A 1 -3.50 -43.04 33.60
N LEU A 2 -3.06 -42.56 32.45
CA LEU A 2 -1.92 -41.63 32.35
C LEU A 2 -2.46 -40.23 32.64
N GLU A 3 -2.27 -39.75 33.87
CA GLU A 3 -2.52 -38.35 34.21
C GLU A 3 -1.61 -37.47 33.36
N LYS A 4 -2.18 -36.78 32.36
CA LYS A 4 -1.48 -35.71 31.66
C LYS A 4 -1.22 -34.60 32.68
N LYS A 5 0.02 -34.48 33.15
CA LYS A 5 0.46 -33.29 33.88
C LYS A 5 0.12 -32.07 33.02
N THR A 6 -0.82 -31.25 33.47
CA THR A 6 -1.07 -29.93 32.90
C THR A 6 0.19 -29.11 33.14
N GLU A 7 0.99 -28.89 32.09
CA GLU A 7 2.15 -27.99 32.17
C GLU A 7 1.67 -26.61 32.60
N SER A 8 2.27 -26.08 33.67
CA SER A 8 1.97 -24.74 34.13
C SER A 8 2.44 -23.72 33.09
N TYR A 9 1.83 -22.54 33.08
CA TYR A 9 2.22 -21.42 32.23
C TYR A 9 3.73 -21.10 32.36
N GLU A 10 4.27 -21.25 33.57
CA GLU A 10 5.70 -21.08 33.85
C GLU A 10 6.58 -22.17 33.22
N ASP A 11 6.09 -23.41 33.14
CA ASP A 11 6.84 -24.53 32.56
C ASP A 11 7.01 -24.35 31.04
N ILE A 12 5.97 -23.84 30.37
CA ILE A 12 5.99 -23.54 28.93
C ILE A 12 6.98 -22.40 28.65
N LEU A 13 6.96 -21.34 29.45
CA LEU A 13 7.88 -20.20 29.33
C LEU A 13 9.34 -20.63 29.50
N VAL A 14 9.64 -21.48 30.49
CA VAL A 14 10.99 -21.99 30.72
C VAL A 14 11.45 -22.87 29.55
N SER A 15 10.57 -23.70 28.98
CA SER A 15 10.87 -24.51 27.80
C SER A 15 11.17 -23.69 26.56
N ILE A 16 10.39 -22.63 26.30
CA ILE A 16 10.62 -21.72 25.17
C ILE A 16 11.94 -20.95 25.36
N LYS A 17 12.17 -20.37 26.54
CA LYS A 17 13.43 -19.66 26.86
C LYS A 17 14.66 -20.55 26.64
N LYS A 18 14.61 -21.85 26.94
CA LYS A 18 15.72 -22.76 26.69
C LYS A 18 16.04 -22.91 25.21
N LYS A 19 15.03 -22.96 24.33
CA LYS A 19 15.18 -23.18 22.89
C LYS A 19 15.65 -21.93 22.10
N ILE A 20 15.62 -20.75 22.70
CA ILE A 20 16.06 -19.52 22.03
C ILE A 20 17.61 -19.50 21.91
N PRO A 21 18.16 -19.22 20.71
CA PRO A 21 19.59 -19.04 20.48
C PRO A 21 20.22 -17.99 21.42
N ASN A 22 21.48 -18.22 21.81
CA ASN A 22 22.17 -17.37 22.80
C ASN A 22 22.38 -15.92 22.35
N GLU A 23 22.46 -15.69 21.05
CA GLU A 23 22.61 -14.35 20.45
C GLU A 23 21.33 -13.53 20.62
N ILE A 24 20.18 -14.14 20.31
CA ILE A 24 18.85 -13.57 20.54
C ILE A 24 18.66 -13.29 22.03
N LYS A 25 19.03 -14.22 22.93
CA LYS A 25 18.97 -13.97 24.39
C LYS A 25 19.77 -12.74 24.82
N ARG A 26 20.95 -12.49 24.23
CA ARG A 26 21.78 -11.33 24.57
C ARG A 26 21.18 -10.03 24.03
N ASN A 27 20.67 -10.03 22.80
CA ASN A 27 20.02 -8.86 22.20
C ASN A 27 18.75 -8.47 22.97
N LEU A 28 17.95 -9.48 23.30
CA LEU A 28 16.76 -9.34 24.15
C LEU A 28 17.12 -8.77 25.54
N ALA A 29 18.10 -9.36 26.24
CA ALA A 29 18.52 -8.87 27.56
C ALA A 29 19.08 -7.44 27.55
N ARG A 30 19.61 -6.95 26.42
CA ARG A 30 20.05 -5.56 26.26
C ARG A 30 18.88 -4.60 26.07
N GLN A 31 17.81 -5.02 25.38
CA GLN A 31 16.66 -4.18 25.08
C GLN A 31 15.66 -4.10 26.24
N ASN A 32 15.47 -5.19 27.00
CA ASN A 32 14.58 -5.21 28.17
C ASN A 32 15.39 -5.54 29.42
N GLY A 33 15.69 -4.52 30.22
CA GLY A 33 16.52 -4.61 31.43
C GLY A 33 15.91 -5.38 32.61
N ASN A 34 14.92 -6.24 32.40
CA ASN A 34 14.29 -7.04 33.46
C ASN A 34 14.40 -8.55 33.15
N LYS A 35 14.62 -9.37 34.20
CA LYS A 35 14.82 -10.82 34.09
C LYS A 35 13.49 -11.59 33.95
N GLU A 36 12.37 -10.93 34.25
CA GLU A 36 11.03 -11.45 34.02
C GLU A 36 10.51 -10.96 32.66
N TRP A 37 10.20 -11.94 31.81
CA TRP A 37 9.75 -11.71 30.44
C TRP A 37 8.32 -12.22 30.33
N HIS A 38 7.37 -11.32 30.15
CA HIS A 38 5.98 -11.68 29.86
C HIS A 38 5.88 -12.27 28.44
N PHE A 39 4.95 -13.21 28.23
CA PHE A 39 4.81 -13.94 26.97
C PHE A 39 4.60 -13.02 25.76
N ASP A 40 3.84 -11.94 25.94
CA ASP A 40 3.61 -10.96 24.87
C ASP A 40 4.87 -10.18 24.51
N SER A 41 5.68 -9.82 25.51
CA SER A 41 6.99 -9.20 25.30
C SER A 41 7.96 -10.15 24.60
N LEU A 42 7.94 -11.43 24.97
CA LEU A 42 8.72 -12.49 24.33
C LEU A 42 8.28 -12.73 22.88
N ARG A 43 6.97 -12.77 22.64
CA ARG A 43 6.37 -12.92 21.32
C ARG A 43 6.74 -11.75 20.41
N MET A 44 6.56 -10.52 20.87
CA MET A 44 6.88 -9.32 20.10
C MET A 44 8.37 -9.26 19.78
N ALA A 45 9.23 -9.61 20.73
CA ALA A 45 10.66 -9.53 20.52
C ALA A 45 11.21 -10.66 19.60
N ILE A 46 10.60 -11.86 19.64
CA ILE A 46 10.88 -12.91 18.66
C ILE A 46 10.44 -12.49 17.26
N LEU A 47 9.25 -11.89 17.12
CA LEU A 47 8.76 -11.40 15.84
C LEU A 47 9.65 -10.30 15.26
N ASN A 48 10.13 -9.39 16.09
CA ASN A 48 11.07 -8.34 15.67
C ASN A 48 12.38 -8.93 15.15
N GLU A 49 12.94 -9.93 15.84
CA GLU A 49 14.18 -10.58 15.39
C GLU A 49 13.98 -11.36 14.08
N ILE A 50 12.85 -12.05 13.91
CA ILE A 50 12.50 -12.70 12.63
C ILE A 50 12.47 -11.68 11.51
N TYR A 51 11.83 -10.52 11.74
CA TYR A 51 11.75 -9.44 10.77
C TYR A 51 13.13 -8.91 10.37
N ILE A 52 14.03 -8.68 11.35
CA ILE A 52 15.41 -8.22 11.09
C ILE A 52 16.19 -9.26 10.28
N LEU A 53 16.07 -10.55 10.62
CA LEU A 53 16.76 -11.63 9.92
C LEU A 53 16.21 -11.88 8.51
N GLU A 54 14.92 -11.63 8.28
CA GLU A 54 14.30 -11.66 6.95
C GLU A 54 14.72 -10.44 6.11
N ALA A 55 14.84 -9.26 6.72
CA ALA A 55 15.35 -8.06 6.07
C ALA A 55 16.82 -8.21 5.63
N GLY A 56 17.66 -8.84 6.47
CA GLY A 56 19.07 -9.10 6.15
C GLY A 56 19.31 -10.13 5.05
N LYS A 57 18.33 -10.99 4.72
CA LYS A 57 18.45 -11.97 3.62
C LYS A 57 18.05 -11.41 2.26
N ASN A 58 17.38 -10.26 2.22
CA ASN A 58 16.88 -9.65 0.99
C ASN A 58 17.69 -8.43 0.52
N SER A 59 18.84 -8.14 1.13
CA SER A 59 19.68 -7.02 0.69
C SER A 59 20.55 -7.42 -0.51
N CYS A 60 20.21 -6.90 -1.69
CA CYS A 60 21.24 -6.39 -2.60
C CYS A 60 21.05 -4.88 -2.72
N SER A 61 22.16 -4.17 -2.60
CA SER A 61 22.37 -2.72 -2.71
C SER A 61 22.14 -1.87 -1.45
N ASP A 62 23.26 -1.65 -0.75
CA ASP A 62 23.71 -0.42 -0.07
C ASP A 62 22.78 0.25 0.96
N TYR A 63 22.95 -0.15 2.23
CA TYR A 63 22.63 0.70 3.38
C TYR A 63 23.92 1.28 3.95
N VAL A 64 24.08 2.60 3.82
CA VAL A 64 25.03 3.37 4.63
C VAL A 64 24.36 3.59 5.98
N VAL A 65 24.91 2.98 7.03
CA VAL A 65 24.54 3.29 8.41
C VAL A 65 25.30 4.54 8.82
N THR A 66 24.61 5.68 8.92
CA THR A 66 25.13 6.83 9.66
C THR A 66 24.67 6.72 11.11
N ASP A 67 25.66 6.47 11.97
CA ASP A 67 25.54 6.50 13.42
C ASP A 67 25.29 7.94 13.88
N SER A 68 24.13 8.23 14.46
CA SER A 68 23.99 9.37 15.36
C SER A 68 22.98 9.08 16.47
N SER A 69 23.53 9.20 17.68
CA SER A 69 22.95 9.05 19.00
C SER A 69 21.64 9.79 19.23
N LEU A 70 20.79 9.17 20.08
CA LEU A 70 19.69 9.73 20.87
C LEU A 70 18.41 10.07 20.08
N ASP A 71 17.57 9.05 19.87
CA ASP A 71 16.13 9.06 20.22
C ASP A 71 15.54 7.67 19.95
N ASN A 72 15.05 7.00 20.99
CA ASN A 72 14.50 5.64 20.94
C ASN A 72 13.04 5.62 20.38
N THR A 73 12.77 6.41 19.35
CA THR A 73 11.58 6.22 18.50
C THR A 73 12.04 5.41 17.30
N HIS A 74 11.55 4.18 17.15
CA HIS A 74 11.74 3.43 15.91
C HIS A 74 11.02 4.19 14.79
N ARG A 75 11.73 5.13 14.14
CA ARG A 75 11.24 5.80 12.94
C ARG A 75 11.27 4.78 11.81
N CYS A 76 10.11 4.21 11.50
CA CYS A 76 9.93 3.52 10.23
C CYS A 76 9.95 4.60 9.14
N ILE A 77 11.06 4.70 8.41
CA ILE A 77 11.14 5.54 7.22
C ILE A 77 10.40 4.78 6.11
N PHE A 78 9.23 5.29 5.74
CA PHE A 78 8.51 4.81 4.56
C PHE A 78 8.88 5.71 3.38
N HIS A 79 8.86 5.17 2.17
CA HIS A 79 9.04 5.97 0.96
C HIS A 79 7.70 6.10 0.24
N GLY A 80 7.36 7.34 -0.11
CA GLY A 80 6.26 7.62 -1.04
C GLY A 80 6.71 7.32 -2.46
N CYS A 81 5.92 6.54 -3.20
CA CYS A 81 6.06 6.38 -4.63
C CYS A 81 5.22 7.47 -5.30
N LYS A 82 5.89 8.45 -5.89
CA LYS A 82 5.29 9.63 -6.51
C LYS A 82 5.37 9.57 -8.03
N ASP A 83 4.36 10.12 -8.71
CA ASP A 83 4.36 10.25 -10.16
C ASP A 83 5.43 11.27 -10.59
N ILE A 84 6.26 10.92 -11.55
CA ILE A 84 7.34 11.80 -12.05
C ILE A 84 6.82 13.03 -12.80
N ILE A 85 5.54 13.05 -13.16
CA ILE A 85 4.93 14.13 -13.96
C ILE A 85 4.28 15.15 -13.03
N THR A 86 3.38 14.71 -12.15
CA THR A 86 2.62 15.59 -11.27
C THR A 86 3.19 15.70 -9.86
N GLU A 87 4.20 14.88 -9.51
CA GLU A 87 4.80 14.80 -8.17
C GLU A 87 3.79 14.39 -7.07
N LYS A 88 2.63 13.87 -7.47
CA LYS A 88 1.57 13.42 -6.58
C LYS A 88 1.84 12.02 -6.05
N ASP A 89 1.41 11.76 -4.82
CA ASP A 89 1.53 10.45 -4.18
C ASP A 89 0.63 9.42 -4.86
N MET A 90 1.20 8.25 -5.20
CA MET A 90 0.46 7.15 -5.82
C MET A 90 0.28 5.98 -4.84
N PHE A 91 1.36 5.55 -4.19
CA PHE A 91 1.30 4.54 -3.12
C PHE A 91 2.55 4.60 -2.24
N LEU A 92 2.51 3.95 -1.07
CA LEU A 92 3.65 3.83 -0.16
C LEU A 92 4.43 2.52 -0.38
N ASP A 93 5.74 2.54 -0.21
CA ASP A 93 6.57 1.31 -0.30
C ASP A 93 6.25 0.25 0.76
N ALA A 94 5.46 0.60 1.78
CA ALA A 94 4.91 -0.32 2.78
C ALA A 94 3.98 -1.40 2.18
N TYR A 95 3.37 -1.15 1.03
CA TYR A 95 2.51 -2.12 0.36
C TYR A 95 3.33 -3.21 -0.32
N LYS A 96 2.81 -4.44 -0.35
CA LYS A 96 3.43 -5.52 -1.13
C LYS A 96 3.15 -5.29 -2.61
N TYR A 97 4.20 -5.15 -3.41
CA TYR A 97 4.10 -4.99 -4.86
C TYR A 97 5.09 -5.89 -5.61
N ARG A 98 4.77 -6.18 -6.88
CA ARG A 98 5.62 -6.95 -7.80
C ARG A 98 5.68 -6.30 -9.17
N GLU A 99 6.75 -6.58 -9.92
CA GLU A 99 6.87 -6.16 -11.31
C GLU A 99 6.11 -7.11 -12.22
N VAL A 100 5.33 -6.55 -13.14
CA VAL A 100 4.61 -7.28 -14.17
C VAL A 100 4.87 -6.65 -15.54
N ASP A 101 4.64 -7.44 -16.60
CA ASP A 101 4.70 -6.98 -18.00
C ASP A 101 6.06 -6.45 -18.41
N ASP A 102 7.08 -7.29 -18.24
CA ASP A 102 8.46 -6.97 -18.59
C ASP A 102 8.96 -5.67 -17.90
N GLY A 103 8.49 -5.44 -16.68
CA GLY A 103 8.87 -4.30 -15.84
C GLY A 103 8.13 -3.00 -16.17
N ILE A 104 7.02 -3.04 -16.91
CA ILE A 104 6.25 -1.83 -17.22
C ILE A 104 5.38 -1.38 -16.05
N PHE A 105 4.77 -2.32 -15.31
CA PHE A 105 3.88 -1.99 -14.21
C PHE A 105 4.40 -2.56 -12.88
N TYR A 106 4.17 -1.81 -11.81
CA TYR A 106 4.08 -2.36 -10.46
C TYR A 106 2.64 -2.75 -10.20
N GLU A 107 2.46 -3.99 -9.77
CA GLU A 107 1.18 -4.50 -9.29
C GLU A 107 1.20 -4.53 -7.77
N VAL A 108 0.35 -3.71 -7.17
CA VAL A 108 0.28 -3.47 -5.72
C VAL A 108 -0.97 -4.14 -5.18
N GLY A 109 -0.80 -4.98 -4.15
CA GLY A 109 -1.92 -5.65 -3.50
C GLY A 109 -2.69 -4.71 -2.59
N GLY A 110 -4.00 -4.60 -2.79
CA GLY A 110 -4.91 -3.85 -1.93
C GLY A 110 -5.69 -4.75 -0.98
N LYS A 111 -6.46 -4.11 -0.09
CA LYS A 111 -7.48 -4.72 0.75
C LYS A 111 -8.72 -3.84 0.75
N LEU A 112 -9.91 -4.45 0.79
CA LEU A 112 -11.14 -3.72 1.04
C LEU A 112 -11.20 -3.36 2.53
N ILE A 113 -11.46 -2.09 2.81
CA ILE A 113 -11.74 -1.54 4.14
C ILE A 113 -13.15 -0.96 4.15
N LEU A 114 -13.76 -0.94 5.33
CA LEU A 114 -15.00 -0.22 5.55
C LEU A 114 -14.63 1.22 5.91
N GLU A 115 -15.10 2.17 5.11
CA GLU A 115 -15.04 3.57 5.48
C GLU A 115 -16.31 3.86 6.30
N ASP A 116 -16.13 4.17 7.58
CA ASP A 116 -17.23 4.64 8.43
C ASP A 116 -17.47 6.12 8.08
N ASP A 117 -18.47 6.38 7.24
CA ASP A 117 -19.01 7.73 7.00
C ASP A 117 -19.77 8.27 8.21
N SER A 118 -19.21 8.17 9.43
CA SER A 118 -19.67 9.00 10.54
C SER A 118 -19.08 10.40 10.38
N ILE A 119 -19.56 11.12 9.37
CA ILE A 119 -19.66 12.57 9.50
C ILE A 119 -20.58 12.77 10.71
N ASP A 120 -20.08 13.44 11.74
CA ASP A 120 -20.87 13.84 12.88
C ASP A 120 -21.93 14.81 12.33
N ASP A 121 -23.16 14.32 12.09
CA ASP A 121 -24.32 15.15 11.69
C ASP A 121 -24.55 16.30 12.68
N ASN A 122 -23.91 16.26 13.86
CA ASN A 122 -23.84 17.36 14.81
C ASN A 122 -23.02 18.58 14.34
N LEU A 123 -22.21 18.49 13.27
CA LEU A 123 -21.51 19.64 12.70
C LEU A 123 -22.31 20.37 11.61
N ILE A 124 -23.41 19.77 11.13
CA ILE A 124 -24.48 20.49 10.41
C ILE A 124 -25.50 20.99 11.45
N GLY A 125 -24.98 21.68 12.46
CA GLY A 125 -25.77 22.38 13.46
C GLY A 125 -26.40 23.63 12.83
N GLY A 126 -27.67 23.52 12.41
CA GLY A 126 -28.40 24.66 11.85
C GLY A 126 -29.86 24.45 11.47
N ASN A 127 -30.62 23.66 12.25
CA ASN A 127 -32.07 23.53 12.12
C ASN A 127 -32.82 24.87 12.37
N LYS A 128 -33.86 25.18 11.57
CA LYS A 128 -35.25 25.42 12.06
C LYS A 128 -36.24 25.76 10.93
N SER A 129 -36.98 24.74 10.49
CA SER A 129 -38.45 24.77 10.27
C SER A 129 -38.87 23.35 9.86
N ALA A 130 -39.21 22.48 10.81
CA ALA A 130 -40.57 22.24 11.33
C ALA A 130 -41.48 21.48 10.34
N GLU A 131 -41.51 20.15 10.50
CA GLU A 131 -42.72 19.30 10.53
C GLU A 131 -42.32 17.84 10.89
N GLU A 132 -42.92 17.30 11.96
CA GLU A 132 -42.88 15.89 12.40
C GLU A 132 -44.04 15.10 11.75
N PRO A 133 -44.20 13.79 12.02
CA PRO A 133 -43.31 12.65 11.78
C PRO A 133 -44.05 11.56 10.94
N GLU A 134 -43.32 10.61 10.34
CA GLU A 134 -43.72 9.19 10.09
C GLU A 134 -42.95 8.65 8.87
N ASP A 135 -41.96 7.79 9.10
CA ASP A 135 -42.07 6.35 8.87
C ASP A 135 -40.71 5.71 9.14
N SER A 136 -40.73 4.65 9.93
CA SER A 136 -39.59 3.85 10.33
C SER A 136 -39.04 3.03 9.15
N GLY A 137 -38.28 3.68 8.28
CA GLY A 137 -37.32 3.02 7.40
C GLY A 137 -35.99 2.88 8.14
N THR A 138 -35.62 1.67 8.55
CA THR A 138 -34.25 1.41 8.98
C THR A 138 -33.37 1.51 7.73
N GLU A 139 -32.84 2.71 7.45
CA GLU A 139 -31.80 2.90 6.46
C GLU A 139 -30.59 2.12 6.95
N GLU A 140 -30.36 0.94 6.36
CA GLU A 140 -29.07 0.26 6.45
C GLU A 140 -28.02 1.25 5.95
N LYS A 141 -27.30 1.89 6.88
CA LYS A 141 -26.16 2.75 6.58
C LYS A 141 -25.26 1.99 5.60
N GLN A 142 -25.28 2.41 4.34
CA GLN A 142 -24.53 1.76 3.27
C GLN A 142 -23.05 1.97 3.56
N THR A 143 -22.44 0.98 4.20
CA THR A 143 -21.01 0.98 4.51
C THR A 143 -20.27 0.83 3.18
N GLN A 144 -19.71 1.92 2.67
CA GLN A 144 -18.99 1.89 1.40
C GLN A 144 -17.66 1.15 1.59
N LYS A 145 -17.52 0.00 0.91
CA LYS A 145 -16.26 -0.73 0.87
C LYS A 145 -15.30 -0.02 -0.06
N VAL A 146 -14.24 0.56 0.48
CA VAL A 146 -13.21 1.27 -0.28
C VAL A 146 -11.91 0.47 -0.26
N VAL A 147 -11.13 0.57 -1.33
CA VAL A 147 -9.80 -0.05 -1.37
C VAL A 147 -8.85 0.79 -0.52
N ASN A 148 -8.14 0.16 0.42
CA ASN A 148 -7.23 0.86 1.32
C ASN A 148 -6.16 1.70 0.59
N LEU A 149 -5.68 1.25 -0.58
CA LEU A 149 -4.76 1.99 -1.43
C LEU A 149 -5.36 3.31 -1.92
N VAL A 150 -6.65 3.30 -2.29
CA VAL A 150 -7.36 4.49 -2.75
C VAL A 150 -7.53 5.46 -1.60
N ALA A 151 -8.08 4.99 -0.47
CA ALA A 151 -8.32 5.83 0.71
C ALA A 151 -7.03 6.40 1.32
N SER A 152 -5.99 5.56 1.48
CA SER A 152 -4.76 5.96 2.20
C SER A 152 -3.89 6.95 1.41
N ASN A 153 -3.98 6.92 0.08
CA ASN A 153 -3.23 7.82 -0.81
C ASN A 153 -4.13 8.87 -1.46
N LYS A 154 -5.39 8.96 -1.02
CA LYS A 154 -6.41 9.90 -1.55
C LYS A 154 -6.48 9.90 -3.07
N LEU A 155 -6.47 8.70 -3.66
CA LEU A 155 -6.58 8.58 -5.11
C LEU A 155 -8.01 8.93 -5.53
N GLU A 156 -8.15 9.74 -6.56
CA GLU A 156 -9.44 10.15 -7.11
C GLU A 156 -9.79 9.26 -8.30
N GLU A 157 -11.07 8.89 -8.42
CA GLU A 157 -11.55 8.16 -9.60
C GLU A 157 -11.50 9.09 -10.82
N ASP A 158 -11.05 8.59 -11.97
CA ASP A 158 -11.00 9.37 -13.22
C ASP A 158 -12.42 9.54 -13.76
N GLU A 159 -13.02 10.71 -13.52
CA GLU A 159 -14.38 11.04 -13.96
C GLU A 159 -14.50 11.26 -15.48
N THR A 160 -13.37 11.44 -16.17
CA THR A 160 -13.37 11.66 -17.62
C THR A 160 -13.63 10.37 -18.40
N LEU A 161 -13.31 9.22 -17.81
CA LEU A 161 -13.57 7.90 -18.36
C LEU A 161 -14.94 7.38 -17.91
N LYS A 162 -15.98 7.76 -18.68
CA LYS A 162 -17.38 7.34 -18.46
C LYS A 162 -17.50 5.84 -18.17
N VAL A 163 -18.26 5.43 -17.17
CA VAL A 163 -18.45 4.02 -16.81
C VAL A 163 -19.63 3.40 -17.60
N PRO A 164 -19.46 2.25 -18.30
CA PRO A 164 -18.21 1.58 -18.56
C PRO A 164 -17.38 2.31 -19.65
N PRO A 165 -16.06 2.36 -19.48
CA PRO A 165 -15.16 3.13 -20.34
C PRO A 165 -15.10 2.54 -21.74
N LYS A 166 -15.18 3.41 -22.76
CA LYS A 166 -14.93 2.97 -24.14
C LYS A 166 -13.45 2.66 -24.29
N LYS A 167 -13.14 1.50 -24.87
CA LYS A 167 -11.76 1.04 -25.10
C LYS A 167 -10.85 2.09 -25.76
N GLY A 168 -11.37 2.84 -26.73
CA GLY A 168 -10.62 3.88 -27.43
C GLY A 168 -10.28 5.10 -26.56
N ASP A 169 -11.14 5.44 -25.60
CA ASP A 169 -10.90 6.57 -24.68
C ASP A 169 -9.81 6.20 -23.67
N VAL A 170 -9.86 4.96 -23.15
CA VAL A 170 -8.80 4.40 -22.29
C VAL A 170 -7.46 4.35 -23.03
N GLU A 171 -7.46 3.84 -24.26
CA GLU A 171 -6.26 3.76 -25.08
C GLU A 171 -5.65 5.14 -25.30
N LYS A 172 -6.48 6.16 -25.58
CA LYS A 172 -6.03 7.54 -25.75
C LYS A 172 -5.47 8.13 -24.46
N ALA A 173 -6.11 7.89 -23.31
CA ALA A 173 -5.63 8.37 -22.01
C ALA A 173 -4.24 7.77 -21.69
N ILE A 174 -4.09 6.45 -21.88
CA ILE A 174 -2.81 5.76 -21.68
C ILE A 174 -1.74 6.29 -22.63
N GLN A 175 -2.05 6.42 -23.92
CA GLN A 175 -1.09 6.93 -24.91
C GLN A 175 -0.64 8.36 -24.60
N THR A 176 -1.53 9.20 -24.07
CA THR A 176 -1.21 10.57 -23.67
C THR A 176 -0.20 10.58 -22.53
N TYR A 177 -0.43 9.78 -21.49
CA TYR A 177 0.52 9.64 -20.38
C TYR A 177 1.86 9.02 -20.83
N VAL A 178 1.82 7.94 -21.62
CA VAL A 178 3.02 7.25 -22.12
C VAL A 178 3.91 8.19 -22.95
N LYS A 179 3.33 9.12 -23.72
CA LYS A 179 4.11 10.13 -24.46
C LYS A 179 4.89 11.04 -23.51
N LYS A 180 4.24 11.57 -22.47
CA LYS A 180 4.91 12.41 -21.46
C LYS A 180 6.01 11.62 -20.73
N LEU A 181 5.72 10.37 -20.38
CA LEU A 181 6.67 9.46 -19.73
C LEU A 181 7.88 9.15 -20.63
N VAL A 182 7.68 8.90 -21.92
CA VAL A 182 8.77 8.71 -22.89
C VAL A 182 9.69 9.93 -22.92
N THR A 183 9.15 11.15 -22.94
CA THR A 183 9.97 12.38 -22.91
C THR A 183 10.86 12.41 -21.66
N LYS A 184 10.32 12.05 -20.48
CA LYS A 184 11.10 11.97 -19.24
C LYS A 184 12.15 10.87 -19.21
N ILE A 185 11.85 9.73 -19.83
CA ILE A 185 12.84 8.64 -19.98
C ILE A 185 13.92 9.05 -20.98
N GLU A 186 13.60 9.76 -22.06
CA GLU A 186 14.57 10.26 -23.05
C GLU A 186 15.56 11.25 -22.41
N GLU A 187 15.12 12.10 -21.47
CA GLU A 187 15.97 13.05 -20.73
C GLU A 187 17.01 12.35 -19.82
N THR A 188 16.66 11.20 -19.25
CA THR A 188 17.47 10.54 -18.22
C THR A 188 18.21 9.30 -18.73
N ARG A 189 17.58 8.53 -19.63
CA ARG A 189 18.02 7.22 -20.12
C ARG A 189 17.58 6.98 -21.58
N PRO A 190 18.14 7.72 -22.55
CA PRO A 190 17.73 7.63 -23.95
C PRO A 190 17.88 6.21 -24.55
N ASP A 191 18.91 5.46 -24.13
CA ASP A 191 19.17 4.11 -24.64
C ASP A 191 18.08 3.09 -24.24
N TYR A 192 17.32 3.36 -23.17
CA TYR A 192 16.26 2.47 -22.68
C TYR A 192 14.93 2.66 -23.41
N VAL A 193 14.76 3.79 -24.10
CA VAL A 193 13.50 4.20 -24.72
C VAL A 193 12.96 3.20 -25.75
N PRO A 194 13.78 2.59 -26.63
CA PRO A 194 13.29 1.59 -27.58
C PRO A 194 12.70 0.36 -26.87
N THR A 195 13.38 -0.12 -25.82
CA THR A 195 12.92 -1.26 -25.00
C THR A 195 11.62 -0.92 -24.28
N PHE A 196 11.53 0.28 -23.69
CA PHE A 196 10.31 0.75 -23.04
C PHE A 196 9.13 0.82 -24.03
N LYS A 197 9.31 1.43 -25.20
CA LYS A 197 8.27 1.54 -26.25
C LYS A 197 7.77 0.17 -26.72
N ALA A 198 8.65 -0.81 -26.86
CA ALA A 198 8.27 -2.18 -27.24
C ALA A 198 7.45 -2.89 -26.15
N ASN A 199 7.89 -2.79 -24.89
CA ASN A 199 7.25 -3.46 -23.77
C ASN A 199 5.91 -2.79 -23.39
N VAL A 200 5.86 -1.45 -23.36
CA VAL A 200 4.64 -0.71 -23.05
C VAL A 200 3.53 -0.99 -24.07
N SER A 201 3.87 -1.13 -25.36
CA SER A 201 2.89 -1.46 -26.40
C SER A 201 2.19 -2.81 -26.13
N LYS A 202 2.96 -3.85 -25.79
CA LYS A 202 2.42 -5.16 -25.39
C LYS A 202 1.57 -5.05 -24.13
N ALA A 203 2.07 -4.28 -23.15
CA ALA A 203 1.43 -4.15 -21.87
C ALA A 203 0.05 -3.45 -21.99
N VAL A 204 -0.03 -2.37 -22.77
CA VAL A 204 -1.28 -1.66 -23.04
C VAL A 204 -2.28 -2.55 -23.78
N GLN A 205 -1.84 -3.33 -24.76
CA GLN A 205 -2.73 -4.27 -25.46
C GLN A 205 -3.35 -5.32 -24.52
N ARG A 206 -2.61 -5.80 -23.52
CA ARG A 206 -3.12 -6.74 -22.51
C ARG A 206 -4.16 -6.05 -21.61
N ILE A 207 -3.86 -4.86 -21.10
CA ILE A 207 -4.80 -4.06 -20.27
C ILE A 207 -6.12 -3.84 -21.01
N LEU A 208 -6.05 -3.42 -22.27
CA LEU A 208 -7.22 -3.16 -23.11
C LEU A 208 -8.01 -4.43 -23.48
N LYS A 209 -7.43 -5.62 -23.37
CA LYS A 209 -8.13 -6.90 -23.57
C LYS A 209 -8.91 -7.33 -22.32
N ILE A 210 -8.43 -6.99 -21.13
CA ILE A 210 -9.08 -7.34 -19.86
C ILE A 210 -10.35 -6.50 -19.67
N GLY A 211 -10.30 -5.20 -19.97
CA GLY A 211 -11.47 -4.32 -20.08
C GLY A 211 -12.22 -3.97 -18.77
N ASN A 212 -12.04 -4.73 -17.70
CA ASN A 212 -12.73 -4.56 -16.42
C ASN A 212 -11.87 -3.79 -15.40
N TRP A 213 -11.49 -2.57 -15.75
CA TRP A 213 -10.70 -1.70 -14.89
C TRP A 213 -11.53 -0.53 -14.36
N LYS A 214 -11.31 -0.18 -13.10
CA LYS A 214 -11.60 1.17 -12.60
C LYS A 214 -10.32 1.99 -12.67
N PHE A 215 -10.44 3.28 -12.93
CA PHE A 215 -9.28 4.14 -13.13
C PHE A 215 -9.18 5.18 -12.03
N TYR A 216 -7.96 5.39 -11.56
CA TYR A 216 -7.66 6.33 -10.49
C TYR A 216 -6.47 7.21 -10.87
N ARG A 217 -6.42 8.39 -10.28
CA ARG A 217 -5.33 9.38 -10.40
C ARG A 217 -4.90 9.87 -9.03
N GLY A 218 -3.79 10.59 -8.98
CA GLY A 218 -3.35 11.25 -7.75
C GLY A 218 -4.33 12.35 -7.30
N GLU A 219 -4.23 12.75 -6.03
CA GLU A 219 -5.03 13.84 -5.43
C GLU A 219 -4.98 15.11 -6.31
N ASP A 220 -6.15 15.69 -6.59
CA ASP A 220 -6.40 16.83 -7.50
C ASP A 220 -6.13 16.58 -9.01
N ASP A 221 -5.68 15.40 -9.44
CA ASP A 221 -5.44 15.09 -10.87
C ASP A 221 -6.65 14.42 -11.54
N GLY A 222 -7.73 14.14 -10.80
CA GLY A 222 -8.95 13.47 -11.30
C GLY A 222 -9.58 14.19 -12.51
N TYR A 223 -9.42 15.52 -12.58
CA TYR A 223 -9.95 16.36 -13.66
C TYR A 223 -8.89 16.82 -14.66
N GLU A 224 -7.69 17.16 -14.18
CA GLU A 224 -6.61 17.70 -15.02
C GLU A 224 -6.03 16.63 -15.96
N CYS A 225 -6.11 15.36 -15.54
CA CYS A 225 -5.68 14.19 -16.31
C CYS A 225 -4.23 14.29 -16.78
N GLU A 226 -3.39 15.00 -16.04
CA GLU A 226 -2.02 15.26 -16.42
C GLU A 226 -1.07 14.16 -15.97
N GLY A 227 -1.37 13.52 -14.84
CA GLY A 227 -0.55 12.53 -14.18
C GLY A 227 -0.87 11.09 -14.55
N MET A 228 -0.35 10.19 -13.73
CA MET A 228 -0.45 8.75 -13.90
C MET A 228 -1.88 8.24 -13.80
N LEU A 229 -2.29 7.48 -14.81
CA LEU A 229 -3.49 6.66 -14.76
C LEU A 229 -3.18 5.32 -14.07
N ALA A 230 -3.72 5.13 -12.87
CA ALA A 230 -3.65 3.88 -12.12
C ALA A 230 -4.86 2.99 -12.42
N PHE A 231 -4.66 1.68 -12.49
CA PHE A 231 -5.71 0.72 -12.85
C PHE A 231 -6.07 -0.16 -11.67
N LEU A 232 -7.30 -0.07 -11.17
CA LEU A 232 -7.83 -0.96 -10.16
C LEU A 232 -8.56 -2.14 -10.82
N GLY A 233 -8.12 -3.35 -10.47
CA GLY A 233 -8.76 -4.61 -10.85
C GLY A 233 -9.00 -5.51 -9.64
N PHE A 234 -9.80 -6.55 -9.84
CA PHE A 234 -10.06 -7.61 -8.86
C PHE A 234 -9.52 -8.94 -9.35
N ARG A 235 -9.05 -9.80 -8.44
CA ARG A 235 -8.57 -11.14 -8.78
C ARG A 235 -9.73 -12.04 -9.21
N GLU A 236 -9.40 -13.28 -9.58
CA GLU A 236 -10.38 -14.32 -9.94
C GLU A 236 -11.40 -14.58 -8.82
N ASP A 237 -11.05 -14.29 -7.57
CA ASP A 237 -11.95 -14.36 -6.41
C ASP A 237 -13.02 -13.25 -6.40
N GLY A 238 -12.87 -12.20 -7.20
CA GLY A 238 -13.77 -11.04 -7.25
C GLY A 238 -13.70 -10.10 -6.04
N GLU A 239 -12.90 -10.42 -5.03
CA GLU A 239 -12.88 -9.69 -3.75
C GLU A 239 -11.54 -9.05 -3.45
N THR A 240 -10.43 -9.63 -3.92
CA THR A 240 -9.09 -9.12 -3.63
C THR A 240 -8.74 -8.02 -4.64
N PRO A 241 -8.65 -6.74 -4.22
CA PRO A 241 -8.29 -5.67 -5.12
C PRO A 241 -6.78 -5.63 -5.37
N TYR A 242 -6.38 -5.22 -6.56
CA TYR A 242 -5.00 -4.89 -6.88
C TYR A 242 -4.96 -3.68 -7.81
N MET A 243 -3.91 -2.88 -7.69
CA MET A 243 -3.71 -1.71 -8.53
C MET A 243 -2.44 -1.84 -9.37
N LEU A 244 -2.51 -1.36 -10.61
CA LEU A 244 -1.36 -1.26 -11.50
C LEU A 244 -0.91 0.20 -11.63
N PHE A 245 0.39 0.43 -11.45
CA PHE A 245 1.04 1.73 -11.61
C PHE A 245 2.21 1.60 -12.58
N PHE A 246 2.48 2.62 -13.39
CA PHE A 246 3.61 2.60 -14.32
C PHE A 246 4.94 2.69 -13.55
N LYS A 247 5.75 1.64 -13.57
CA LYS A 247 7.03 1.60 -12.83
C LYS A 247 7.95 2.76 -13.23
N ASN A 248 8.09 2.98 -14.54
CA ASN A 248 8.96 4.03 -15.05
C ASN A 248 8.41 5.44 -14.79
N GLY A 249 7.13 5.56 -14.43
CA GLY A 249 6.50 6.81 -14.04
C GLY A 249 6.62 7.13 -12.55
N LEU A 250 7.33 6.31 -11.76
CA LEU A 250 7.44 6.51 -10.32
C LEU A 250 8.88 6.78 -9.90
N TYR A 251 9.01 7.68 -8.93
CA TYR A 251 10.23 7.83 -8.14
C TYR A 251 9.90 7.69 -6.66
N LYS A 252 10.90 7.32 -5.87
CA LYS A 252 10.77 7.18 -4.42
C LYS A 252 11.24 8.46 -3.75
N GLU A 253 10.41 9.02 -2.89
CA GLU A 253 10.77 10.10 -1.97
C GLU A 253 10.69 9.58 -0.53
N GLU A 254 11.65 9.94 0.31
CA GLU A 254 11.58 9.63 1.74
C GLU A 254 10.39 10.36 2.37
N ALA A 255 9.38 9.59 2.79
CA ALA A 255 8.23 10.11 3.50
C ALA A 255 8.48 9.94 5.00
N VAL A 256 9.01 10.98 5.64
CA VAL A 256 9.07 11.04 7.11
C VAL A 256 7.67 11.40 7.61
N ARG A 257 6.87 10.40 7.97
CA ARG A 257 5.59 10.61 8.68
C ARG A 257 5.88 10.58 10.19
N PHE A 258 5.57 11.70 10.86
CA PHE A 258 5.69 11.88 12.32
C PHE A 258 4.50 11.30 13.06
#